data_AF-A0A968JFL2-F1
#
_entry.id   AF-A0A968JFL2-F1
#
_cell.length_a   1.000
_cell.length_b   1.000
_cell.length_c   1.000
_cell.angle_alpha   90.00
_cell.angle_beta   90.00
_cell.angle_gamma   90.00
#
_symmetry.space_group_name_H-M   'P 1'
#
loop_
_entity.id
_entity.type
_entity.pdbx_description
1 polymer ?
#
loop_
_entity_poly.entity_id
_entity_poly.type
_entity_poly.pdbx_seq_one_letter_code
_entity_poly.pdbx_strand_id
1 'polypeptide(L)'
;MPSLKKVDHTLSQSQKSLKLVVDCGNGMGGYIMQNIMPQLYPSLEFVPLYWDVDGNFPNHSPDPQNFDNLKDIQTRISETSADGGFAFDGDGDRVFFIDENSKIINGDFLNSIIAKYMLEDFESESKYNKAIVHSHSSSRCFPEQAVNQAAVSITSAQGHTNIKQKMLQYNAIYGGEFSGHHYFADFGFMDSGVIAAAYIIKIMVLKNLQLSDLVKI
;
A
#
# COMPACT_ATOMS: atom_id res chain seq x y z
N MET A 1 2.29 2.48 17.03
CA MET A 1 2.56 1.63 15.86
C MET A 1 4.00 1.85 15.46
N PRO A 2 4.95 1.02 15.93
CA PRO A 2 6.38 1.15 15.60
C PRO A 2 6.64 1.22 14.09
N SER A 3 5.84 0.50 13.29
CA SER A 3 5.88 0.49 11.83
C SER A 3 5.59 1.90 11.27
N LEU A 4 4.48 2.52 11.71
CA LEU A 4 4.10 3.89 11.32
C LEU A 4 5.06 4.95 11.84
N LYS A 5 5.62 4.78 13.05
CA LYS A 5 6.63 5.72 13.56
C LYS A 5 7.88 5.74 12.68
N LYS A 6 8.30 4.58 12.16
CA LYS A 6 9.42 4.49 11.21
C LYS A 6 9.06 5.10 9.86
N VAL A 7 7.85 4.83 9.35
CA VAL A 7 7.33 5.46 8.12
C VAL A 7 7.35 7.00 8.26
N ASP A 8 6.77 7.51 9.33
CA ASP A 8 6.67 8.94 9.63
C ASP A 8 8.04 9.59 9.78
N HIS A 9 8.95 8.97 10.54
CA HIS A 9 10.32 9.46 10.71
C HIS A 9 11.08 9.55 9.38
N THR A 10 10.98 8.53 8.53
CA THR A 10 11.62 8.53 7.21
C THR A 10 11.06 9.61 6.29
N LEU A 11 9.72 9.72 6.20
CA LEU A 11 9.09 10.63 5.26
C LEU A 11 9.23 12.11 5.69
N SER A 12 9.15 12.38 6.99
CA SER A 12 9.33 13.74 7.55
C SER A 12 10.76 14.29 7.40
N GLN A 13 11.78 13.42 7.30
CA GLN A 13 13.18 13.83 7.14
C GLN A 13 13.68 13.83 5.69
N SER A 14 12.86 13.37 4.75
CA SER A 14 13.25 13.26 3.34
C SER A 14 13.33 14.62 2.64
N GLN A 15 14.40 14.81 1.86
CA GLN A 15 14.52 15.90 0.89
C GLN A 15 14.03 15.51 -0.51
N LYS A 16 13.71 14.23 -0.74
CA LYS A 16 13.17 13.76 -2.02
C LYS A 16 11.71 14.19 -2.13
N SER A 17 11.42 15.02 -3.12
CA SER A 17 10.07 15.43 -3.50
C SER A 17 9.52 14.44 -4.52
N LEU A 18 8.57 13.61 -4.10
CA LEU A 18 7.79 12.78 -5.02
C LEU A 18 6.50 13.50 -5.38
N LYS A 19 6.11 13.44 -6.65
CA LYS A 19 4.79 13.84 -7.12
C LYS A 19 3.94 12.61 -7.38
N LEU A 20 2.82 12.47 -6.69
CA LEU A 20 1.95 11.30 -6.77
C LEU A 20 0.52 11.70 -7.08
N VAL A 21 -0.07 11.10 -8.11
CA VAL A 21 -1.50 11.24 -8.38
C VAL A 21 -2.29 10.34 -7.43
N VAL A 22 -3.32 10.88 -6.78
CA VAL A 22 -4.12 10.11 -5.84
C VAL A 22 -5.58 10.15 -6.22
N ASP A 23 -6.11 8.99 -6.58
CA ASP A 23 -7.51 8.79 -6.90
C ASP A 23 -8.26 8.26 -5.67
N CYS A 24 -9.25 9.03 -5.22
CA CYS A 24 -10.09 8.63 -4.10
C CYS A 24 -11.47 8.15 -4.54
N GLY A 25 -11.81 8.21 -5.83
CA GLY A 25 -13.11 7.78 -6.36
C GLY A 25 -14.31 8.35 -5.62
N ASN A 26 -14.21 9.57 -5.07
CA ASN A 26 -15.19 10.19 -4.18
C ASN A 26 -15.49 9.46 -2.86
N GLY A 27 -14.67 8.47 -2.49
CA GLY A 27 -14.74 7.73 -1.24
C GLY A 27 -14.02 8.41 -0.06
N MET A 28 -13.96 7.70 1.07
CA MET A 28 -13.41 8.22 2.33
C MET A 28 -11.90 8.47 2.29
N GLY A 29 -11.18 7.86 1.35
CA GLY A 29 -9.78 8.20 1.07
C GLY A 29 -9.60 9.70 0.79
N GLY A 30 -10.60 10.35 0.19
CA GLY A 30 -10.58 11.79 -0.11
C GLY A 30 -10.46 12.66 1.13
N TYR A 31 -11.17 12.31 2.21
CA TYR A 31 -11.06 13.02 3.48
C TYR A 31 -9.66 12.92 4.08
N ILE A 32 -9.04 11.74 4.00
CA ILE A 32 -7.68 11.48 4.49
C ILE A 32 -6.66 12.28 3.67
N MET A 33 -6.83 12.31 2.35
CA MET A 33 -5.94 13.06 1.46
C MET A 33 -6.10 14.58 1.61
N GLN A 34 -7.29 15.09 1.89
CA GLN A 34 -7.51 16.52 2.12
C GLN A 34 -6.94 17.00 3.47
N ASN A 35 -7.04 16.16 4.52
CA ASN A 35 -6.84 16.63 5.91
C ASN A 35 -5.61 16.05 6.61
N ILE A 36 -5.02 14.95 6.12
CA ILE A 36 -4.01 14.20 6.88
C ILE A 36 -2.72 14.06 6.08
N MET A 37 -2.73 13.37 4.94
CA MET A 37 -1.47 12.98 4.26
C MET A 37 -0.57 14.15 3.84
N PRO A 38 -1.08 15.22 3.20
CA PRO A 38 -0.25 16.38 2.84
C PRO A 38 0.32 17.13 4.06
N GLN A 39 -0.39 17.09 5.20
CA GLN A 39 0.08 17.74 6.44
C GLN A 39 1.17 16.91 7.12
N LEU A 40 1.03 15.57 7.11
CA LEU A 40 2.04 14.68 7.64
C LEU A 40 3.31 14.66 6.79
N TYR A 41 3.16 14.76 5.46
CA TYR A 41 4.26 14.61 4.51
C TYR A 41 4.36 15.84 3.57
N PRO A 42 4.72 17.02 4.09
CA PRO A 42 4.72 18.26 3.31
C PRO A 42 5.80 18.31 2.23
N SER A 43 6.77 17.39 2.25
CA SER A 43 7.77 17.22 1.20
C SER A 43 7.25 16.49 -0.04
N LEU A 44 6.04 15.90 0.04
CA LEU A 44 5.41 15.19 -1.06
C LEU A 44 4.36 16.08 -1.74
N GLU A 45 4.30 16.00 -3.06
CA GLU A 45 3.25 16.66 -3.85
C GLU A 45 2.18 15.62 -4.20
N PHE A 46 0.97 15.81 -3.68
CA PHE A 46 -0.17 14.98 -4.02
C PHE A 46 -1.06 15.69 -5.03
N VAL A 47 -1.20 15.12 -6.22
CA VAL A 47 -2.08 15.61 -7.28
C VAL A 47 -3.46 14.98 -7.08
N PRO A 48 -4.51 15.78 -6.82
CA PRO A 48 -5.81 15.22 -6.48
C PRO A 48 -6.57 14.71 -7.71
N LEU A 49 -7.24 13.57 -7.53
CA LEU A 49 -8.27 13.06 -8.40
C LEU A 49 -9.46 12.57 -7.55
N TYR A 50 -10.61 13.21 -7.71
CA TYR A 50 -11.88 12.87 -7.03
C TYR A 50 -11.80 12.81 -5.49
N TRP A 51 -11.14 13.79 -4.85
CA TRP A 51 -11.01 13.85 -3.38
C TRP A 51 -12.27 14.32 -2.65
N ASP A 52 -13.21 14.95 -3.34
CA ASP A 52 -14.46 15.39 -2.73
C ASP A 52 -15.33 14.17 -2.42
N VAL A 53 -15.64 13.97 -1.14
CA VAL A 53 -16.43 12.83 -0.68
C VAL A 53 -17.87 12.98 -1.15
N ASP A 54 -18.33 12.06 -1.99
CA ASP A 54 -19.68 12.04 -2.55
C ASP A 54 -20.17 10.59 -2.73
N GLY A 55 -21.14 10.19 -1.91
CA GLY A 55 -21.72 8.84 -1.94
C GLY A 55 -22.54 8.50 -3.18
N ASN A 56 -22.74 9.46 -4.10
CA ASN A 56 -23.30 9.20 -5.42
C ASN A 56 -22.25 8.69 -6.43
N PHE A 57 -20.96 8.76 -6.10
CA PHE A 57 -19.83 8.33 -6.94
C PHE A 57 -19.94 8.82 -8.40
N PRO A 58 -19.98 10.15 -8.64
CA PRO A 58 -20.34 10.72 -9.94
C PRO A 58 -19.30 10.50 -11.05
N ASN A 59 -18.06 10.11 -10.71
CA ASN A 59 -16.97 9.96 -11.68
C ASN A 59 -16.82 8.51 -12.17
N HIS A 60 -16.55 7.59 -11.25
CA HIS A 60 -16.53 6.15 -11.52
C HIS A 60 -16.87 5.38 -10.23
N SER A 61 -17.13 4.07 -10.36
CA SER A 61 -17.30 3.20 -9.19
C SER A 61 -16.01 3.22 -8.35
N PRO A 62 -16.08 3.30 -7.01
CA PRO A 62 -14.90 3.33 -6.14
C PRO A 62 -14.35 1.91 -5.91
N ASP A 63 -14.15 1.17 -7.00
CA ASP A 63 -13.58 -0.18 -6.98
C ASP A 63 -12.35 -0.24 -7.90
N PRO A 64 -11.14 -0.04 -7.35
CA PRO A 64 -9.90 -0.05 -8.13
C PRO A 64 -9.52 -1.45 -8.65
N GLN A 65 -10.21 -2.50 -8.21
CA GLN A 65 -10.05 -3.85 -8.78
C GLN A 65 -10.63 -3.95 -10.20
N ASN A 66 -11.61 -3.10 -10.54
CA ASN A 66 -12.03 -2.92 -11.92
C ASN A 66 -11.13 -1.88 -12.61
N PHE A 67 -10.21 -2.36 -13.45
CA PHE A 67 -9.19 -1.53 -14.09
C PHE A 67 -9.76 -0.46 -15.05
N ASP A 68 -11.01 -0.57 -15.48
CA ASP A 68 -11.65 0.53 -16.22
C ASP A 68 -11.75 1.81 -15.37
N ASN A 69 -11.85 1.68 -14.05
CA ASN A 69 -11.88 2.80 -13.11
C ASN A 69 -10.50 3.46 -12.92
N LEU A 70 -9.41 2.85 -13.40
CA LEU A 70 -8.05 3.38 -13.23
C LEU A 70 -7.58 4.23 -14.42
N LYS A 71 -8.40 4.38 -15.46
CA LYS A 71 -8.02 5.11 -16.69
C LYS A 71 -7.73 6.59 -16.45
N ASP A 72 -8.47 7.21 -15.56
CA ASP A 72 -8.34 8.65 -15.28
C ASP A 72 -7.05 8.94 -14.52
N ILE A 73 -6.71 8.12 -13.50
CA ILE A 73 -5.42 8.23 -12.81
C ILE A 73 -4.24 7.92 -13.74
N GLN A 74 -4.34 6.91 -14.62
CA GLN A 74 -3.30 6.64 -15.62
C GLN A 74 -3.06 7.84 -16.55
N THR A 75 -4.14 8.44 -17.05
CA THR A 75 -4.07 9.65 -17.88
C THR A 75 -3.41 10.79 -17.11
N ARG A 76 -3.86 11.03 -15.87
CA ARG A 76 -3.34 12.12 -15.03
C ARG A 76 -1.87 11.97 -14.67
N ILE A 77 -1.38 10.75 -14.44
CA ILE A 77 0.04 10.49 -14.19
C ILE A 77 0.88 10.95 -15.38
N SER A 78 0.47 10.55 -16.59
CA SER A 78 1.12 10.96 -17.83
C SER A 78 1.08 12.48 -18.05
N GLU A 79 -0.08 13.12 -17.84
CA GLU A 79 -0.27 14.56 -18.02
C GLU A 79 0.57 15.41 -17.05
N THR A 80 0.75 14.94 -15.82
CA THR A 80 1.44 15.68 -14.76
C THR A 80 2.90 15.32 -14.59
N SER A 81 3.38 14.34 -15.38
CA SER A 81 4.71 13.73 -15.23
C SER A 81 4.97 13.33 -13.77
N ALA A 82 3.99 12.69 -13.15
CA ALA A 82 4.08 12.23 -11.77
C ALA A 82 5.01 11.00 -11.65
N ASP A 83 5.60 10.81 -10.47
CA ASP A 83 6.44 9.65 -10.14
C ASP A 83 5.63 8.35 -9.94
N GLY A 84 4.33 8.40 -10.25
CA GLY A 84 3.35 7.34 -10.10
C GLY A 84 2.07 7.85 -9.46
N GLY A 85 1.25 6.92 -8.99
CA GLY A 85 0.04 7.24 -8.27
C GLY A 85 -0.58 6.04 -7.59
N PHE A 86 -1.62 6.29 -6.80
CA PHE A 86 -2.39 5.24 -6.16
C PHE A 86 -3.87 5.59 -6.09
N ALA A 87 -4.70 4.55 -6.14
CA ALA A 87 -6.15 4.63 -6.05
C ALA A 87 -6.64 3.89 -4.82
N PHE A 88 -7.54 4.54 -4.07
CA PHE A 88 -8.27 3.91 -2.97
C PHE A 88 -9.61 3.36 -3.45
N ASP A 89 -10.18 2.44 -2.69
CA ASP A 89 -11.58 2.09 -2.81
C ASP A 89 -12.47 2.96 -1.90
N GLY A 90 -13.78 2.67 -1.86
CA GLY A 90 -14.79 3.55 -1.30
C GLY A 90 -14.60 3.92 0.17
N ASP A 91 -14.15 2.99 1.01
CA ASP A 91 -13.84 3.24 2.43
C ASP A 91 -12.34 3.37 2.72
N GLY A 92 -11.47 3.08 1.74
CA GLY A 92 -10.04 3.34 1.78
C GLY A 92 -9.22 2.25 2.48
N ASP A 93 -9.79 1.06 2.65
CA ASP A 93 -9.07 -0.10 3.21
C ASP A 93 -8.22 -0.83 2.15
N ARG A 94 -8.52 -0.64 0.85
CA ARG A 94 -7.73 -1.13 -0.27
C ARG A 94 -6.95 -0.02 -0.95
N VAL A 95 -5.76 -0.35 -1.47
CA VAL A 95 -4.98 0.55 -2.31
C VAL A 95 -4.38 -0.18 -3.50
N PHE A 96 -4.41 0.48 -4.67
CA PHE A 96 -3.82 -0.01 -5.91
C PHE A 96 -2.84 1.04 -6.41
N PHE A 97 -1.68 0.59 -6.89
CA PHE A 97 -0.66 1.50 -7.39
C PHE A 97 -0.52 1.45 -8.91
N ILE A 98 -0.18 2.60 -9.46
CA ILE A 98 0.15 2.81 -10.86
C ILE A 98 1.55 3.43 -10.91
N ASP A 99 2.44 2.86 -11.72
CA ASP A 99 3.81 3.36 -11.85
C ASP A 99 3.89 4.65 -12.69
N GLU A 100 5.09 5.23 -12.76
CA GLU A 100 5.39 6.44 -13.51
C GLU A 100 5.18 6.28 -15.03
N ASN A 101 5.14 5.04 -15.54
CA ASN A 101 4.83 4.72 -16.93
C ASN A 101 3.33 4.47 -17.15
N SER A 102 2.50 4.83 -16.17
CA SER A 102 1.04 4.62 -16.15
C SER A 102 0.64 3.15 -16.26
N LYS A 103 1.47 2.22 -15.74
CA LYS A 103 1.15 0.79 -15.66
C LYS A 103 0.64 0.43 -14.27
N ILE A 104 -0.47 -0.30 -14.25
CA ILE A 104 -1.04 -0.83 -13.01
C ILE A 104 -0.07 -1.87 -12.44
N ILE A 105 0.29 -1.71 -11.16
CA ILE A 105 1.12 -2.67 -10.45
C ILE A 105 0.23 -3.79 -9.89
N ASN A 106 0.63 -5.04 -10.13
CA ASN A 106 -0.06 -6.20 -9.59
C ASN A 106 -0.01 -6.19 -8.05
N GLY A 107 -1.15 -6.47 -7.40
CA GLY A 107 -1.26 -6.47 -5.93
C GLY A 107 -0.27 -7.40 -5.22
N ASP A 108 0.05 -8.56 -5.79
CA ASP A 108 1.03 -9.47 -5.18
C ASP A 108 2.46 -8.95 -5.28
N PHE A 109 2.80 -8.13 -6.29
CA PHE A 109 4.09 -7.44 -6.33
C PHE A 109 4.17 -6.37 -5.23
N LEU A 110 3.10 -5.61 -4.99
CA LEU A 110 3.05 -4.68 -3.86
C LEU A 110 3.19 -5.40 -2.53
N ASN A 111 2.46 -6.51 -2.35
CA ASN A 111 2.59 -7.36 -1.17
C ASN A 111 4.03 -7.84 -0.96
N SER A 112 4.70 -8.26 -2.05
CA SER A 112 6.10 -8.68 -2.01
C SER A 112 7.03 -7.54 -1.59
N ILE A 113 6.87 -6.35 -2.17
CA ILE A 113 7.68 -5.17 -1.83
C ILE A 113 7.52 -4.82 -0.35
N ILE A 114 6.27 -4.68 0.14
CA ILE A 114 6.00 -4.33 1.55
C ILE A 114 6.58 -5.40 2.47
N ALA A 115 6.31 -6.68 2.19
CA ALA A 115 6.78 -7.78 3.01
C ALA A 115 8.30 -7.85 3.09
N LYS A 116 9.00 -7.73 1.95
CA LYS A 116 10.46 -7.71 1.90
C LYS A 116 11.04 -6.68 2.85
N TYR A 117 10.59 -5.43 2.73
CA TYR A 117 11.12 -4.35 3.57
C TYR A 117 10.68 -4.43 5.03
N MET A 118 9.47 -4.90 5.32
CA MET A 118 9.04 -5.14 6.69
C MET A 118 9.85 -6.27 7.36
N LEU A 119 10.24 -7.29 6.61
CA LEU A 119 11.05 -8.41 7.10
C LEU A 119 12.55 -8.05 7.20
N GLU A 120 13.05 -7.19 6.32
CA GLU A 120 14.41 -6.60 6.43
C GLU A 120 14.52 -5.68 7.65
N ASP A 121 13.51 -4.83 7.89
CA ASP A 121 13.44 -3.91 9.04
C ASP A 121 13.03 -4.61 10.35
N PHE A 122 12.89 -5.94 10.35
CA PHE A 122 12.39 -6.71 11.49
C PHE A 122 13.42 -6.73 12.64
N GLU A 123 13.00 -6.25 13.81
CA GLU A 123 13.84 -6.18 15.01
C GLU A 123 13.74 -7.45 15.84
N SER A 124 14.86 -7.92 16.40
CA SER A 124 14.91 -9.10 17.27
C SER A 124 14.08 -8.96 18.55
N GLU A 125 13.85 -7.73 19.01
CA GLU A 125 13.04 -7.41 20.20
C GLU A 125 11.56 -7.15 19.86
N SER A 126 11.16 -7.35 18.60
CA SER A 126 9.76 -7.22 18.19
C SER A 126 8.87 -8.15 19.00
N LYS A 127 7.75 -7.61 19.49
CA LYS A 127 6.69 -8.41 20.13
C LYS A 127 5.86 -9.24 19.13
N TYR A 128 6.06 -9.03 17.83
CA TYR A 128 5.43 -9.77 16.74
C TYR A 128 6.38 -10.81 16.17
N ASN A 129 5.86 -11.85 15.55
CA ASN A 129 6.68 -12.87 14.90
C ASN A 129 7.11 -12.42 13.50
N LYS A 130 8.33 -12.80 13.11
CA LYS A 130 8.86 -12.63 11.75
C LYS A 130 8.14 -13.58 10.80
N ALA A 131 6.90 -13.26 10.48
CA ALA A 131 5.99 -14.10 9.71
C ALA A 131 5.05 -13.24 8.87
N ILE A 132 4.63 -13.76 7.72
CA ILE A 132 3.66 -13.12 6.83
C ILE A 132 2.48 -14.05 6.54
N VAL A 133 1.29 -13.48 6.33
CA VAL A 133 0.09 -14.21 5.97
C VAL A 133 -0.37 -13.85 4.56
N HIS A 134 -0.67 -14.85 3.73
CA HIS A 134 -1.14 -14.66 2.36
C HIS A 134 -2.26 -15.64 2.03
N SER A 135 -3.06 -15.33 0.99
CA SER A 135 -4.11 -16.25 0.53
C SER A 135 -3.54 -17.37 -0.35
N HIS A 136 -4.32 -18.42 -0.57
CA HIS A 136 -3.99 -19.49 -1.52
C HIS A 136 -3.86 -19.00 -2.98
N SER A 137 -4.49 -17.88 -3.31
CA SER A 137 -4.49 -17.32 -4.66
C SER A 137 -3.30 -16.41 -4.93
N SER A 138 -2.49 -16.08 -3.92
CA SER A 138 -1.33 -15.20 -4.08
C SER A 138 -0.28 -15.83 -4.99
N SER A 139 0.26 -15.02 -5.89
CA SER A 139 1.46 -15.33 -6.65
C SER A 139 2.62 -15.71 -5.73
N ARG A 140 3.49 -16.59 -6.21
CA ARG A 140 4.64 -17.11 -5.46
C ARG A 140 5.64 -16.04 -5.03
N CYS A 141 5.71 -14.92 -5.75
CA CYS A 141 6.64 -13.83 -5.42
C CYS A 141 6.46 -13.31 -3.99
N PHE A 142 5.23 -13.35 -3.46
CA PHE A 142 4.92 -12.86 -2.11
C PHE A 142 5.40 -13.81 -1.00
N PRO A 143 4.98 -15.10 -0.93
CA PRO A 143 5.50 -16.03 0.06
C PRO A 143 7.01 -16.29 -0.05
N GLU A 144 7.60 -16.16 -1.24
CA GLU A 144 9.06 -16.30 -1.42
C GLU A 144 9.85 -15.22 -0.66
N GLN A 145 9.26 -14.05 -0.38
CA GLN A 145 9.91 -13.04 0.48
C GLN A 145 10.12 -13.55 1.91
N ALA A 146 9.22 -14.37 2.43
CA ALA A 146 9.41 -14.96 3.75
C ALA A 146 10.64 -15.89 3.76
N VAL A 147 10.76 -16.75 2.74
CA VAL A 147 11.88 -17.67 2.60
C VAL A 147 13.21 -16.92 2.51
N ASN A 148 13.26 -15.89 1.65
CA ASN A 148 14.46 -15.07 1.44
C ASN A 148 14.95 -14.35 2.70
N GLN A 149 14.03 -14.07 3.65
CA GLN A 149 14.32 -13.33 4.87
C GLN A 149 14.34 -14.19 6.13
N ALA A 150 14.38 -15.54 5.97
CA ALA A 150 14.31 -16.51 7.06
C ALA A 150 13.09 -16.28 7.99
N ALA A 151 11.95 -15.95 7.39
CA ALA A 151 10.66 -15.69 8.03
C ALA A 151 9.68 -16.84 7.75
N VAL A 152 8.60 -16.90 8.52
CA VAL A 152 7.56 -17.93 8.35
C VAL A 152 6.49 -17.45 7.35
N SER A 153 6.22 -18.25 6.33
CA SER A 153 5.09 -18.02 5.41
C SER A 153 3.86 -18.79 5.88
N ILE A 154 2.72 -18.12 6.02
CA ILE A 154 1.47 -18.72 6.49
C ILE A 154 0.39 -18.54 5.43
N THR A 155 -0.12 -19.65 4.94
CA THR A 155 -1.24 -19.63 4.00
C THR A 155 -2.59 -19.58 4.74
N SER A 156 -3.52 -18.81 4.20
CA SER A 156 -4.90 -18.68 4.66
C SER A 156 -5.90 -18.92 3.53
N ALA A 157 -7.13 -19.30 3.90
CA ALA A 157 -8.28 -19.10 3.03
C ALA A 157 -8.44 -17.62 2.69
N GLN A 158 -8.97 -17.33 1.50
CA GLN A 158 -9.22 -15.96 1.05
C GLN A 158 -10.27 -15.26 1.92
N GLY A 159 -10.20 -13.93 2.00
CA GLY A 159 -11.14 -13.09 2.71
C GLY A 159 -10.54 -12.49 3.97
N HIS A 160 -10.84 -11.20 4.17
CA HIS A 160 -10.25 -10.38 5.20
C HIS A 160 -10.36 -10.94 6.62
N THR A 161 -11.47 -11.57 6.97
CA THR A 161 -11.66 -12.19 8.29
C THR A 161 -10.68 -13.34 8.53
N ASN A 162 -10.43 -14.18 7.52
CA ASN A 162 -9.53 -15.33 7.64
C ASN A 162 -8.08 -14.87 7.79
N ILE A 163 -7.66 -13.87 7.00
CA ILE A 163 -6.32 -13.29 7.08
C ILE A 163 -6.10 -12.66 8.46
N LYS A 164 -7.04 -11.84 8.95
CA LYS A 164 -6.97 -11.22 10.30
C LYS A 164 -6.86 -12.28 11.40
N GLN A 165 -7.67 -13.34 11.34
CA GLN A 165 -7.61 -14.44 12.30
C GLN A 165 -6.27 -15.16 12.28
N LYS A 166 -5.72 -15.45 11.09
CA LYS A 166 -4.40 -16.08 10.95
C LYS A 166 -3.29 -15.16 11.45
N MET A 167 -3.32 -13.88 11.11
CA MET A 167 -2.33 -12.94 11.61
C MET A 167 -2.33 -12.87 13.13
N LEU A 168 -3.51 -12.84 13.76
CA LEU A 168 -3.63 -12.89 15.21
C LEU A 168 -3.12 -14.21 15.78
N GLN A 169 -3.54 -15.35 15.21
CA GLN A 169 -3.14 -16.69 15.66
C GLN A 169 -1.63 -16.88 15.65
N TYR A 170 -0.96 -16.44 14.58
CA TYR A 170 0.47 -16.60 14.40
C TYR A 170 1.28 -15.38 14.83
N ASN A 171 0.60 -14.34 15.34
CA ASN A 171 1.18 -13.07 15.70
C ASN A 171 2.08 -12.49 14.57
N ALA A 172 1.66 -12.68 13.32
CA ALA A 172 2.43 -12.35 12.13
C ALA A 172 2.50 -10.84 11.92
N ILE A 173 3.65 -10.31 11.47
CA ILE A 173 3.89 -8.87 11.36
C ILE A 173 3.09 -8.22 10.21
N TYR A 174 2.84 -8.97 9.15
CA TYR A 174 2.21 -8.46 7.93
C TYR A 174 1.33 -9.52 7.26
N GLY A 175 0.27 -9.06 6.60
CA GLY A 175 -0.54 -9.89 5.71
C GLY A 175 -0.97 -9.10 4.48
N GLY A 176 -1.26 -9.81 3.40
CA GLY A 176 -1.70 -9.17 2.16
C GLY A 176 -2.61 -10.06 1.34
N GLU A 177 -3.48 -9.42 0.57
CA GLU A 177 -4.33 -10.08 -0.42
C GLU A 177 -4.17 -9.44 -1.80
N PHE A 178 -4.42 -10.22 -2.84
CA PHE A 178 -4.41 -9.74 -4.23
C PHE A 178 -5.44 -8.61 -4.47
N SER A 179 -6.50 -8.55 -3.67
CA SER A 179 -7.55 -7.55 -3.75
C SER A 179 -7.13 -6.15 -3.29
N GLY A 180 -5.88 -5.95 -2.85
CA GLY A 180 -5.39 -4.65 -2.38
C GLY A 180 -5.58 -4.41 -0.88
N HIS A 181 -6.04 -5.41 -0.12
CA HIS A 181 -6.05 -5.34 1.34
C HIS A 181 -4.66 -5.65 1.89
N HIS A 182 -4.20 -4.79 2.79
CA HIS A 182 -2.88 -4.88 3.42
C HIS A 182 -3.02 -4.77 4.94
N TYR A 183 -2.58 -5.80 5.66
CA TYR A 183 -2.84 -5.97 7.08
C TYR A 183 -1.58 -5.78 7.91
N PHE A 184 -1.67 -5.01 8.99
CA PHE A 184 -0.51 -4.63 9.79
C PHE A 184 -0.69 -5.01 11.26
N ALA A 185 0.26 -5.77 11.81
CA ALA A 185 0.16 -6.29 13.18
C ALA A 185 0.09 -5.18 14.24
N ASP A 186 0.75 -4.06 13.98
CA ASP A 186 0.72 -2.92 14.88
C ASP A 186 -0.42 -1.94 14.62
N PHE A 187 -1.19 -2.13 13.55
CA PHE A 187 -2.55 -1.58 13.34
C PHE A 187 -3.63 -2.56 13.84
N GLY A 188 -3.35 -3.32 14.90
CA GLY A 188 -4.30 -4.26 15.48
C GLY A 188 -4.68 -5.42 14.56
N PHE A 189 -3.77 -5.79 13.64
CA PHE A 189 -3.98 -6.79 12.59
C PHE A 189 -5.05 -6.40 11.55
N MET A 190 -5.47 -5.14 11.52
CA MET A 190 -6.45 -4.63 10.56
C MET A 190 -5.79 -4.23 9.24
N ASP A 191 -6.61 -4.19 8.20
CA ASP A 191 -6.33 -3.68 6.87
C ASP A 191 -6.27 -2.16 6.86
N SER A 192 -5.38 -1.59 6.04
CA SER A 192 -5.40 -0.18 5.72
C SER A 192 -4.65 0.13 4.42
N GLY A 193 -5.38 0.63 3.42
CA GLY A 193 -4.81 1.13 2.18
C GLY A 193 -3.90 2.33 2.41
N VAL A 194 -4.26 3.22 3.35
CA VAL A 194 -3.47 4.41 3.69
C VAL A 194 -2.11 4.06 4.27
N ILE A 195 -2.07 3.09 5.19
CA ILE A 195 -0.79 2.63 5.78
C ILE A 195 0.07 1.97 4.70
N ALA A 196 -0.53 1.13 3.85
CA ALA A 196 0.16 0.51 2.72
C ALA A 196 0.72 1.56 1.76
N ALA A 197 -0.06 2.61 1.47
CA ALA A 197 0.36 3.70 0.61
C ALA A 197 1.59 4.41 1.18
N ALA A 198 1.53 4.80 2.46
CA ALA A 198 2.66 5.43 3.15
C ALA A 198 3.91 4.52 3.19
N TYR A 199 3.72 3.20 3.31
CA TYR A 199 4.81 2.22 3.26
C TYR A 199 5.52 2.18 1.90
N ILE A 200 4.77 2.12 0.79
CA ILE A 200 5.36 2.13 -0.55
C ILE A 200 6.10 3.44 -0.81
N ILE A 201 5.51 4.58 -0.44
CA ILE A 201 6.13 5.90 -0.58
C ILE A 201 7.44 5.96 0.23
N LYS A 202 7.44 5.48 1.47
CA LYS A 202 8.65 5.36 2.31
C LYS A 202 9.75 4.59 1.58
N ILE A 203 9.40 3.47 0.95
CA ILE A 203 10.35 2.61 0.23
C ILE A 203 10.91 3.33 -1.01
N MET A 204 10.06 3.99 -1.81
CA MET A 204 10.49 4.80 -2.97
C MET A 204 11.46 5.91 -2.57
N VAL A 205 11.19 6.55 -1.43
CA VAL A 205 12.06 7.58 -0.84
C VAL A 205 13.40 6.99 -0.39
N LEU A 206 13.38 5.95 0.45
CA LEU A 206 14.60 5.37 1.03
C LEU A 206 15.53 4.77 -0.01
N LYS A 207 14.97 4.08 -1.00
CA LYS A 207 15.76 3.43 -2.04
C LYS A 207 16.12 4.36 -3.17
N ASN A 208 15.53 5.55 -3.20
CA ASN A 208 15.64 6.48 -4.29
C ASN A 208 15.30 5.84 -5.66
N LEU A 209 14.26 5.01 -5.70
CA LEU A 209 13.83 4.28 -6.91
C LEU A 209 12.44 4.72 -7.35
N GLN A 210 12.17 4.56 -8.65
CA GLN A 210 10.83 4.64 -9.22
C GLN A 210 10.03 3.38 -8.90
N LEU A 211 8.71 3.45 -9.01
CA LEU A 211 7.86 2.32 -8.66
C LEU A 211 8.07 1.14 -9.61
N SER A 212 8.23 1.39 -10.91
CA SER A 212 8.50 0.33 -11.88
C SER A 212 9.80 -0.43 -11.61
N ASP A 213 10.78 0.23 -10.98
CA ASP A 213 12.05 -0.40 -10.60
C ASP A 213 11.90 -1.25 -9.34
N LEU A 214 11.08 -0.84 -8.38
CA LEU A 214 10.83 -1.63 -7.17
C LEU A 214 10.21 -3.00 -7.46
N VAL A 215 9.40 -3.11 -8.52
CA VAL A 215 8.74 -4.36 -8.92
C VAL A 215 9.73 -5.37 -9.52
N LYS A 216 10.93 -4.95 -9.91
CA LYS A 216 11.95 -5.80 -10.54
C LYS A 216 12.91 -6.46 -9.53
N ILE A 217 12.82 -6.15 -8.23
CA ILE A 217 13.82 -6.50 -7.18
C ILE A 217 13.28 -7.54 -6.21
#